data_AF-K1P7R6-F1
#
_entry.id   AF-K1P7R6-F1
#
_cell.length_a   1.000
_cell.length_b   1.000
_cell.length_c   1.000
_cell.angle_alpha   90.00
_cell.angle_beta   90.00
_cell.angle_gamma   90.00
#
_symmetry.space_group_name_H-M   'P 1'
#
loop_
_entity.id
_entity.type
_entity.pdbx_description
1 polymer ?
#
loop_
_entity_poly.entity_id
_entity_poly.type
_entity_poly.pdbx_seq_one_letter_code
_entity_poly.pdbx_strand_id
1 'polypeptide(L)'
;MTCGSYQLKLSRCYIQEHLDGNHDILVHREDPQFLKVKMQNRHVSSKAHVLWISYDEVEVMAWYCLCKTGARVAAVCAHVASVLWYLGYARHIQDSWNIGVRNWGVYVEDAANVPEPLDTSDSEDSTIEE
;
A
#
# COMPACT_ATOMS: atom_id res chain seq x y z
N MET A 1 10.23 11.81 -16.18
CA MET A 1 10.26 10.83 -15.05
C MET A 1 9.75 9.47 -15.53
N THR A 2 10.49 8.39 -15.32
CA THR A 2 10.05 7.03 -15.71
C THR A 2 9.49 6.26 -14.50
N CYS A 3 8.22 5.86 -14.57
CA CYS A 3 7.55 5.10 -13.52
C CYS A 3 6.89 3.86 -14.13
N GLY A 4 7.22 2.68 -13.62
CA GLY A 4 6.61 1.43 -14.04
C GLY A 4 5.21 1.24 -13.44
N SER A 5 4.32 0.55 -14.16
CA SER A 5 2.98 0.21 -13.65
C SER A 5 3.03 -0.62 -12.37
N TYR A 6 4.07 -1.43 -12.18
CA TYR A 6 4.30 -2.19 -10.96
C TYR A 6 4.50 -1.27 -9.74
N GLN A 7 5.26 -0.20 -9.88
CA GLN A 7 5.56 0.75 -8.81
C GLN A 7 4.29 1.50 -8.40
N LEU A 8 3.44 1.89 -9.36
CA LEU A 8 2.14 2.50 -9.10
C LEU A 8 1.17 1.54 -8.40
N LYS A 9 1.17 0.25 -8.76
CA LYS A 9 0.35 -0.76 -8.07
C LYS A 9 0.74 -0.91 -6.60
N LEU A 10 2.02 -0.76 -6.29
CA LEU A 10 2.52 -0.80 -4.92
C LEU A 10 2.21 0.47 -4.11
N SER A 11 1.97 1.61 -4.78
CA SER A 11 1.76 2.91 -4.14
C SER A 11 0.70 2.90 -3.05
N ARG A 12 -0.41 2.19 -3.28
CA ARG A 12 -1.52 2.05 -2.33
C ARG A 12 -1.09 1.47 -1.00
N CYS A 13 -0.33 0.38 -1.02
CA CYS A 13 0.06 -0.30 0.21
C CYS A 13 1.11 0.49 0.98
N TYR A 14 2.10 1.05 0.28
CA TYR A 14 3.16 1.85 0.92
C TYR A 14 2.61 3.13 1.55
N ILE A 15 1.64 3.80 0.92
CA ILE A 15 1.05 4.98 1.54
C ILE A 15 0.11 4.61 2.68
N GLN A 16 -0.65 3.51 2.59
CA GLN A 16 -1.53 3.07 3.67
C GLN A 16 -0.71 2.80 4.94
N GLU A 17 0.37 2.01 4.81
CA GLU A 17 1.28 1.73 5.93
C GLU A 17 1.88 3.03 6.52
N HIS A 18 2.12 4.04 5.67
CA HIS A 18 2.62 5.34 6.12
C HIS A 18 1.58 6.16 6.88
N LEU A 19 0.32 6.15 6.42
CA LEU A 19 -0.80 6.82 7.07
C LEU A 19 -1.15 6.16 8.41
N ASP A 20 -1.19 4.82 8.45
CA ASP A 20 -1.45 4.05 9.67
C ASP A 20 -0.34 4.25 10.72
N GLY A 21 0.90 4.47 10.27
CA GLY A 21 2.06 4.72 11.12
C GLY A 21 2.16 6.15 11.68
N ASN A 22 1.21 7.04 11.38
CA ASN A 22 1.21 8.46 11.75
C ASN A 22 2.55 9.14 11.39
N HIS A 23 2.95 9.03 10.14
CA HIS A 23 4.19 9.60 9.64
C HIS A 23 3.96 10.91 8.87
N ASP A 24 4.81 11.89 9.14
CA ASP A 24 4.69 13.21 8.53
C ASP A 24 5.43 13.30 7.19
N ILE A 25 4.78 13.98 6.24
CA ILE A 25 5.39 14.52 5.03
C ILE A 25 5.92 15.92 5.38
N LEU A 26 7.25 16.11 5.33
CA LEU A 26 7.91 17.33 5.80
C LEU A 26 8.30 18.23 4.61
N VAL A 27 7.89 19.50 4.65
CA VAL A 27 8.31 20.52 3.68
C VAL A 27 9.50 21.29 4.25
N HIS A 28 10.53 21.54 3.43
CA HIS A 28 11.70 22.29 3.86
C HIS A 28 11.36 23.77 4.07
N ARG A 29 11.93 24.38 5.12
CA ARG A 29 11.55 25.75 5.55
C ARG A 29 12.13 26.85 4.69
N GLU A 30 13.38 26.68 4.25
CA GLU A 30 14.12 27.70 3.48
C GLU A 30 13.95 27.49 1.97
N ASP A 31 13.58 26.28 1.57
CA ASP A 31 13.37 25.91 0.17
C ASP A 31 12.03 25.19 0.05
N PRO A 32 10.91 25.93 -0.11
CA PRO A 32 9.58 25.35 -0.18
C PRO A 32 9.38 24.40 -1.38
N GLN A 33 10.29 24.43 -2.35
CA GLN A 33 10.32 23.55 -3.53
C GLN A 33 10.96 22.19 -3.22
N PHE A 34 11.18 21.88 -1.94
CA PHE A 34 11.82 20.66 -1.49
C PHE A 34 11.02 19.93 -0.41
N LEU A 35 10.63 18.69 -0.75
CA LEU A 35 9.92 17.78 0.13
C LEU A 35 10.86 16.72 0.68
N LYS A 36 10.74 16.41 1.97
CA LYS A 36 11.37 15.27 2.63
C LYS A 36 10.30 14.35 3.22
N VAL A 37 10.36 13.07 2.87
CA VAL A 37 9.45 12.06 3.43
C VAL A 37 10.26 10.92 4.03
N LYS A 38 9.85 10.48 5.21
CA LYS A 38 10.39 9.28 5.85
C LYS A 38 9.35 8.17 5.75
N MET A 39 9.63 7.15 4.94
CA MET A 39 8.77 5.98 4.81
C MET A 39 9.34 4.81 5.59
N GLN A 40 8.51 4.11 6.36
CA GLN A 40 8.95 2.90 7.05
C GLN A 40 9.19 1.76 6.06
N ASN A 41 10.12 0.89 6.42
CA ASN A 41 10.31 -0.34 5.69
C ASN A 41 9.25 -1.35 6.10
N ARG A 42 8.42 -1.74 5.13
CA ARG A 42 7.44 -2.83 5.21
C ARG A 42 7.93 -4.09 5.91
N HIS A 43 9.16 -4.50 5.63
CA HIS A 43 9.69 -5.80 6.06
C HIS A 43 10.47 -5.72 7.36
N VAL A 44 10.87 -4.51 7.78
CA VAL A 44 11.74 -4.30 8.94
C VAL A 44 11.36 -2.99 9.64
N SER A 45 10.62 -3.08 10.74
CA SER A 45 10.11 -1.92 11.49
C SER A 45 11.20 -0.97 12.03
N SER A 46 12.43 -1.46 12.24
CA SER A 46 13.56 -0.65 12.69
C SER A 46 14.22 0.16 11.57
N LYS A 47 13.84 -0.06 10.31
CA LYS A 47 14.43 0.61 9.14
C LYS A 47 13.41 1.53 8.49
N ALA A 48 13.86 2.73 8.15
CA ALA A 48 13.09 3.67 7.34
C ALA A 48 13.92 4.15 6.16
N HIS A 49 13.27 4.39 5.03
CA HIS A 49 13.84 5.01 3.85
C HIS A 49 13.47 6.47 3.83
N VAL A 50 14.47 7.33 3.79
CA VAL A 50 14.26 8.77 3.56
C VAL A 50 14.27 9.00 2.06
N LEU A 51 13.34 9.81 1.59
CA LEU A 51 13.28 10.28 0.22
C LEU A 51 13.08 11.79 0.17
N TRP A 52 13.52 12.35 -0.94
CA TRP A 52 13.43 13.75 -1.25
C TRP A 52 12.85 13.94 -2.65
N ILE A 53 12.02 14.96 -2.80
CA ILE A 53 11.41 15.36 -4.05
C ILE A 53 11.57 16.87 -4.18
N SER A 54 12.20 17.31 -5.26
CA SER A 54 12.26 18.70 -5.67
C SER A 54 11.24 18.92 -6.78
N TYR A 55 10.50 20.03 -6.70
CA TYR A 55 9.43 20.37 -7.62
C TYR A 55 9.34 21.88 -7.80
N ASP A 56 8.80 22.32 -8.92
CA ASP A 56 8.38 23.71 -9.12
C ASP A 56 6.84 23.80 -9.18
N GLU A 57 6.31 24.91 -9.67
CA GLU A 57 4.85 25.10 -9.75
C GLU A 57 4.15 24.14 -10.73
N VAL A 58 4.90 23.53 -11.66
CA VAL A 58 4.35 22.80 -12.81
C VAL A 58 4.79 21.33 -12.83
N GLU A 59 6.01 21.03 -12.39
CA GLU A 59 6.60 19.72 -12.54
C GLU A 59 7.53 19.27 -11.40
N VAL A 60 7.82 17.97 -11.40
CA VAL A 60 8.80 17.35 -10.50
C VAL A 60 10.18 17.44 -11.13
N MET A 61 11.05 18.24 -10.53
CA MET A 61 12.40 18.52 -11.02
C MET A 61 13.38 17.38 -10.74
N ALA A 62 13.35 16.85 -9.52
CA ALA A 62 14.27 15.79 -9.10
C ALA A 62 13.70 14.93 -7.98
N TRP A 63 14.20 13.71 -7.84
CA TRP A 63 13.87 12.83 -6.73
C TRP A 63 15.06 11.97 -6.33
N TYR A 64 15.15 11.66 -5.05
CA TYR A 64 16.14 10.74 -4.53
C TYR A 64 15.57 9.95 -3.35
N CYS A 65 15.92 8.67 -3.26
CA CYS A 65 15.47 7.82 -2.16
C CYS A 65 16.61 6.90 -1.71
N LEU A 66 16.81 6.78 -0.40
CA LEU A 66 17.84 5.93 0.20
C LEU A 66 17.57 4.43 0.06
N CYS A 67 16.48 4.01 -0.56
CA CYS A 67 16.25 2.60 -0.82
C CYS A 67 17.18 2.06 -1.91
N LYS A 68 17.47 0.76 -1.87
CA LYS A 68 18.36 0.07 -2.82
C LYS A 68 18.03 0.36 -4.29
N THR A 69 16.75 0.49 -4.62
CA THR A 69 16.29 0.80 -5.99
C THR A 69 16.44 2.28 -6.31
N GLY A 70 16.07 3.18 -5.38
CA GLY A 70 16.15 4.63 -5.56
C GLY A 70 17.58 5.15 -5.66
N ALA A 71 18.49 4.54 -4.90
CA ALA A 71 19.92 4.90 -4.92
C ALA A 71 20.61 4.59 -6.25
N ARG A 72 20.01 3.75 -7.12
CA ARG A 72 20.55 3.44 -8.45
C ARG A 72 20.12 4.43 -9.55
N VAL A 73 19.21 5.37 -9.23
CA VAL A 73 18.76 6.52 -10.05
C VAL A 73 18.32 6.21 -11.50
N ALA A 74 18.02 4.96 -11.86
CA ALA A 74 17.58 4.60 -13.22
C ALA A 74 16.08 4.87 -13.49
N ALA A 75 15.26 4.87 -12.44
CA ALA A 75 13.81 5.08 -12.51
C ALA A 75 13.26 5.43 -11.12
N VAL A 76 11.97 5.81 -11.06
CA VAL A 76 11.26 6.04 -9.80
C VAL A 76 11.13 4.73 -9.03
N CYS A 77 11.54 4.72 -7.75
CA CYS A 77 11.31 3.57 -6.87
C CYS A 77 9.87 3.56 -6.35
N ALA A 78 9.41 2.43 -5.81
CA ALA A 78 8.05 2.33 -5.26
C ALA A 78 7.76 3.41 -4.20
N HIS A 79 8.73 3.77 -3.35
CA HIS A 79 8.54 4.81 -2.32
C HIS A 79 8.23 6.19 -2.94
N VAL A 80 9.04 6.65 -3.90
CA VAL A 80 8.82 7.94 -4.57
C VAL A 80 7.51 7.90 -5.35
N ALA A 81 7.22 6.80 -6.05
CA ALA A 81 5.96 6.62 -6.77
C ALA A 81 4.74 6.67 -5.83
N SER A 82 4.88 6.16 -4.60
CA SER A 82 3.82 6.18 -3.58
C SER A 82 3.49 7.59 -3.14
N VAL A 83 4.52 8.39 -2.83
CA VAL A 83 4.35 9.78 -2.41
C VAL A 83 3.75 10.62 -3.54
N LEU A 84 4.27 10.50 -4.76
CA LEU A 84 3.75 11.24 -5.92
C LEU A 84 2.29 10.85 -6.23
N TRP A 85 1.98 9.55 -6.19
CA TRP A 85 0.62 9.06 -6.39
C TRP A 85 -0.34 9.58 -5.31
N TYR A 86 0.09 9.60 -4.05
CA TYR A 86 -0.73 10.13 -2.97
C TYR A 86 -0.98 11.63 -3.13
N LEU A 87 0.08 12.41 -3.37
CA LEU A 87 0.00 13.86 -3.51
C LEU A 87 -0.77 14.30 -4.75
N GLY A 88 -0.62 13.61 -5.88
CA GLY A 88 -1.24 14.00 -7.15
C GLY A 88 -2.63 13.40 -7.39
N TYR A 89 -3.01 12.33 -6.68
CA TYR A 89 -4.25 11.61 -6.96
C TYR A 89 -5.00 11.20 -5.69
N ALA A 90 -4.40 10.34 -4.85
CA ALA A 90 -5.16 9.67 -3.79
C ALA A 90 -5.75 10.64 -2.76
N ARG A 91 -5.02 11.70 -2.40
CA ARG A 91 -5.47 12.70 -1.42
C ARG A 91 -6.68 13.53 -1.88
N HIS A 92 -6.98 13.53 -3.18
CA HIS A 92 -8.05 14.33 -3.78
C HIS A 92 -9.34 13.54 -4.03
N ILE A 93 -9.31 12.23 -3.80
CA ILE A 93 -10.48 11.37 -3.96
C ILE A 93 -11.21 11.29 -2.62
N GLN A 94 -12.52 11.54 -2.65
CA GLN A 94 -13.38 11.70 -1.47
C GLN A 94 -13.50 10.43 -0.59
N ASP A 95 -12.99 9.27 -1.05
CA ASP A 95 -13.04 7.99 -0.33
C ASP A 95 -11.68 7.63 0.31
N SER A 96 -11.06 8.62 0.96
CA SER A 96 -9.73 8.53 1.59
C SER A 96 -9.61 7.49 2.70
N TRP A 97 -10.72 6.83 3.07
CA TRP A 97 -10.73 5.71 4.03
C TRP A 97 -10.23 4.38 3.42
N ASN A 98 -10.27 4.24 2.08
CA ASN A 98 -9.96 2.97 1.38
C ASN A 98 -8.73 3.05 0.45
N ILE A 99 -7.72 3.84 0.84
CA ILE A 99 -6.49 4.00 0.04
C ILE A 99 -5.72 2.67 -0.06
N GLY A 100 -5.76 1.85 1.00
CA GLY A 100 -5.06 0.58 1.14
C GLY A 100 -5.68 -0.66 0.49
N VAL A 101 -5.26 -1.83 0.97
CA VAL A 101 -5.78 -3.14 0.53
C VAL A 101 -7.22 -3.30 0.97
N ARG A 102 -8.07 -3.87 0.10
CA ARG A 102 -9.44 -4.23 0.49
C ARG A 102 -9.41 -5.07 1.77
N ASN A 103 -10.25 -4.74 2.74
CA ASN A 103 -10.39 -5.57 3.93
C ASN A 103 -11.01 -6.90 3.53
N TRP A 104 -10.19 -7.92 3.28
CA TRP A 104 -10.65 -9.26 2.94
C TRP A 104 -11.23 -10.01 4.14
N GLY A 105 -10.92 -9.56 5.37
CA GLY A 105 -11.42 -10.18 6.60
C GLY A 105 -12.94 -10.16 6.71
N VAL A 106 -13.61 -9.24 6.02
CA VAL A 106 -15.09 -9.21 5.95
C VAL A 106 -15.69 -10.39 5.18
N TYR A 107 -14.88 -11.09 4.37
CA TYR A 107 -15.29 -12.27 3.60
C TYR A 107 -14.74 -13.58 4.18
N VAL A 108 -13.97 -13.50 5.27
CA VAL A 108 -13.46 -14.69 5.95
C VAL A 108 -14.42 -15.01 7.08
N GLU A 109 -15.07 -16.17 7.00
CA GLU A 109 -15.90 -16.69 8.07
C GLU A 109 -15.01 -17.22 9.21
N ASP A 110 -15.44 -17.01 10.46
CA ASP A 110 -14.72 -17.52 11.63
C ASP A 110 -14.78 -19.05 11.65
N ALA A 111 -13.61 -19.70 11.70
CA ALA A 111 -13.51 -21.16 11.78
C ALA A 111 -14.12 -21.74 13.07
N ALA A 112 -14.31 -20.93 14.10
CA ALA A 112 -15.06 -21.31 15.31
C ALA A 112 -16.58 -21.40 15.07
N ASN A 113 -17.08 -20.83 13.97
CA ASN A 113 -18.48 -20.93 13.57
C ASN A 113 -18.69 -22.24 12.79
N VAL A 114 -18.84 -23.34 13.53
CA VAL A 114 -19.16 -24.65 12.94
C VAL A 114 -20.61 -24.60 12.47
N PRO A 115 -20.90 -24.80 11.17
CA PRO A 115 -22.26 -24.87 10.67
C PRO A 115 -23.05 -25.95 11.43
N GLU A 116 -24.34 -25.71 11.66
CA GLU A 116 -25.19 -26.74 12.24
C GLU A 116 -25.07 -28.02 11.42
N PRO A 117 -24.92 -29.20 12.07
CA PRO A 117 -24.82 -30.46 11.36
C PRO A 117 -26.02 -30.61 10.44
N LEU A 118 -25.75 -30.81 9.15
CA LEU A 118 -26.77 -31.19 8.19
C LEU A 118 -27.40 -32.48 8.73
N ASP A 119 -28.69 -32.43 9.01
CA ASP A 119 -29.48 -33.59 9.42
C ASP A 119 -29.53 -34.58 8.25
N THR A 120 -28.50 -35.41 8.14
CA THR A 120 -28.50 -36.59 7.28
C THR A 120 -29.38 -37.64 7.95
N SER A 121 -30.69 -37.43 7.86
CA SER A 121 -31.66 -38.50 8.06
C SER A 121 -31.35 -39.57 7.01
N ASP A 122 -30.63 -40.60 7.41
CA ASP A 122 -30.37 -41.80 6.63
C ASP A 122 -31.70 -42.40 6.15
N SER A 123 -32.02 -42.25 4.87
CA SER A 123 -32.95 -43.17 4.20
C SER A 123 -32.16 -44.42 3.82
N GLU A 124 -32.14 -45.35 4.76
CA GLU A 124 -31.86 -46.76 4.53
C GLU A 124 -32.84 -47.31 3.48
N ASP A 125 -32.36 -47.58 2.26
CA ASP A 125 -33.05 -48.46 1.31
C ASP A 125 -32.14 -49.63 0.92
N SER A 126 -32.59 -50.80 1.37
CA SER A 126 -32.28 -52.17 0.98
C SER A 126 -32.03 -52.35 -0.54
N THR A 127 -31.17 -53.24 -1.01
CA THR A 127 -31.44 -54.69 -1.06
C THR A 127 -30.18 -55.42 -1.54
N ILE A 128 -29.80 -56.51 -0.85
CA ILE A 128 -28.82 -57.51 -1.27
C ILE A 128 -29.55 -58.48 -2.22
N GLU A 129 -28.99 -58.83 -3.38
CA GLU A 129 -29.13 -60.17 -3.99
C GLU A 129 -28.20 -60.35 -5.22
N GLU A 130 -27.90 -61.63 -5.46
CA GLU A 130 -26.78 -62.30 -6.15
C GLU A 130 -26.48 -61.94 -7.62
#